data_AF-A0A2A2Y8K2-F1
#
_entry.id   AF-A0A2A2Y8K2-F1
#
_cell.length_a   1.000
_cell.length_b   1.000
_cell.length_c   1.000
_cell.angle_alpha   90.00
_cell.angle_beta   90.00
_cell.angle_gamma   90.00
#
_symmetry.space_group_name_H-M   'P 1'
#
loop_
_entity.id
_entity.type
_entity.pdbx_description
1 polymer ?
#
loop_
_entity_poly.entity_id
_entity_poly.type
_entity_poly.pdbx_seq_one_letter_code
_entity_poly.pdbx_strand_id
1 'polypeptide(L)' 'MITLEEIRDSPMHEKLRMMATLWKAITSQEAELSAPVWHQDLLGKREQLIKEGKATCIDWEIAKQ' A
#
# COMPACT_ATOMS: atom_id res chain seq x y z
N MET A 1 -3.80 22.32 13.49
CA MET A 1 -2.93 21.13 13.42
C MET A 1 -3.69 20.03 14.11
N ILE A 2 -3.98 18.91 13.43
CA ILE A 2 -4.59 17.75 14.08
C ILE A 2 -3.49 17.00 14.80
N THR A 3 -3.68 16.72 16.09
CA THR A 3 -2.75 15.99 16.96
C THR A 3 -3.01 14.48 16.89
N LEU A 4 -2.02 13.69 17.30
CA LEU A 4 -2.18 12.23 17.36
C LEU A 4 -3.16 11.83 18.47
N GLU A 5 -3.25 12.62 19.53
CA GLU A 5 -4.22 12.50 20.62
C GLU A 5 -5.65 12.69 20.09
N GLU A 6 -5.90 13.76 19.32
CA GLU A 6 -7.22 13.99 18.72
C GLU A 6 -7.65 12.84 17.79
N ILE A 7 -6.74 12.32 16.96
CA ILE A 7 -7.03 11.14 16.09
C ILE A 7 -7.33 9.90 16.93
N ARG A 8 -6.67 9.73 18.08
CA ARG A 8 -6.87 8.58 18.96
C ARG A 8 -8.24 8.63 19.62
N ASP A 9 -8.71 9.81 19.98
CA ASP A 9 -9.97 10.00 20.70
C ASP A 9 -11.18 10.15 19.76
N SER A 10 -10.97 10.36 18.45
CA SER A 10 -12.05 10.38 17.45
C SER A 10 -12.83 9.05 17.40
N PRO A 11 -14.14 9.08 17.09
CA PRO A 11 -14.90 7.88 16.74
C PRO A 11 -14.30 7.13 15.54
N MET A 12 -14.46 5.80 15.51
CA MET A 12 -13.88 4.94 14.46
C MET A 12 -14.25 5.39 13.04
N HIS A 13 -15.51 5.80 12.81
CA HIS A 13 -15.95 6.23 11.48
C HIS A 13 -15.27 7.51 11.01
N GLU A 14 -14.91 8.41 11.93
CA GLU A 14 -14.15 9.63 11.61
C GLU A 14 -12.70 9.29 11.30
N LYS A 15 -12.06 8.40 12.08
CA LYS A 15 -10.70 7.92 11.80
C LYS A 15 -10.60 7.32 10.40
N LEU A 16 -11.55 6.46 10.02
CA LEU A 16 -11.59 5.84 8.70
C LEU A 16 -11.79 6.88 7.58
N ARG A 17 -12.68 7.85 7.79
CA ARG A 17 -12.91 8.93 6.83
C ARG A 17 -11.67 9.80 6.65
N MET A 18 -10.99 10.13 7.74
CA MET A 18 -9.73 10.88 7.72
C MET A 18 -8.65 10.09 6.98
N MET A 19 -8.45 8.81 7.31
CA MET A 19 -7.50 7.93 6.63
C MET A 19 -7.77 7.87 5.13
N ALA A 20 -9.02 7.67 4.70
CA ALA A 20 -9.39 7.61 3.29
C ALA A 20 -9.16 8.94 2.56
N THR A 21 -9.46 10.06 3.23
CA THR A 21 -9.28 11.40 2.66
C THR A 21 -7.80 11.74 2.51
N LEU A 22 -6.99 11.45 3.54
CA LEU A 22 -5.53 11.61 3.52
C LEU A 22 -4.91 10.72 2.44
N TRP A 23 -5.32 9.45 2.37
CA TRP A 23 -4.85 8.52 1.35
C TRP A 23 -5.10 9.06 -0.06
N LYS A 24 -6.34 9.50 -0.35
CA LYS A 24 -6.69 10.10 -1.65
C LYS A 24 -5.84 11.31 -1.98
N ALA A 25 -5.61 12.20 -1.01
CA ALA A 25 -4.78 13.39 -1.20
C ALA A 25 -3.33 13.02 -1.54
N ILE A 26 -2.73 12.07 -0.81
CA ILE A 26 -1.36 11.61 -1.05
C ILE A 26 -1.24 10.94 -2.43
N THR A 27 -2.17 10.05 -2.77
CA THR A 27 -2.14 9.36 -4.08
C THR A 27 -2.36 10.29 -5.27
N SER A 28 -2.97 11.46 -5.06
CA SER A 28 -3.13 12.45 -6.13
C SER A 28 -1.83 13.17 -6.51
N GLN A 29 -0.80 13.04 -5.67
CA GLN A 29 0.54 13.60 -5.84
C GLN A 29 1.56 12.48 -6.09
N GLU A 30 1.16 11.38 -6.75
CA GLU A 30 2.00 10.19 -6.96
C GLU A 30 3.37 10.52 -7.58
N ALA A 31 3.44 11.54 -8.43
CA ALA A 31 4.69 12.00 -9.05
C ALA A 31 5.71 12.60 -8.06
N GLU A 32 5.29 13.03 -6.87
CA GLU A 32 6.17 13.58 -5.83
C GLU A 32 6.83 12.49 -4.98
N LEU A 33 6.37 11.25 -5.07
CA LEU A 33 6.89 10.11 -4.32
C LEU A 33 7.68 9.19 -5.25
N SER A 34 9.01 9.31 -5.25
CA SER A 34 9.85 8.30 -5.92
C SER A 34 9.74 6.97 -5.17
N ALA A 35 9.34 5.92 -5.86
CA ALA A 35 9.38 4.57 -5.29
C ALA A 35 10.82 4.25 -4.83
N PRO A 36 11.01 3.67 -3.62
CA PRO A 36 12.32 3.21 -3.19
C PRO A 36 12.94 2.24 -4.20
N VAL A 37 14.24 2.35 -4.45
CA VAL A 37 14.97 1.50 -5.43
C VAL A 37 14.72 0.01 -5.20
N TRP A 38 14.64 -0.42 -3.94
CA TRP A 38 14.40 -1.82 -3.61
C TRP A 38 13.04 -2.36 -4.09
N HIS A 39 12.04 -1.49 -4.30
CA HIS A 39 10.75 -1.90 -4.89
C HIS A 39 10.97 -2.42 -6.32
N GLN A 40 11.74 -1.68 -7.12
CA GLN A 40 12.01 -2.06 -8.51
C GLN A 40 12.82 -3.34 -8.58
N ASP A 41 13.87 -3.48 -7.76
CA ASP A 41 14.71 -4.68 -7.71
C ASP A 41 13.88 -5.92 -7.37
N LEU A 42 13.01 -5.79 -6.37
CA LEU A 42 12.17 -6.89 -5.91
C LEU A 42 11.11 -7.27 -6.94
N LEU A 43 10.47 -6.29 -7.60
CA LEU A 43 9.51 -6.53 -8.67
C LEU A 43 10.19 -7.19 -9.88
N GLY A 44 11.36 -6.69 -10.30
CA GLY A 44 12.13 -7.29 -11.39
C GLY A 44 12.54 -8.73 -11.09
N LYS A 45 12.98 -9.02 -9.87
CA LYS A 45 13.28 -10.40 -9.44
C LYS A 45 12.05 -11.30 -9.52
N ARG A 46 10.88 -10.83 -9.07
CA ARG A 46 9.62 -11.59 -9.14
C ARG A 46 9.19 -11.83 -10.58
N GLU A 47 9.27 -10.81 -11.43
CA GLU A 47 8.97 -10.92 -12.85
C GLU A 47 9.86 -11.96 -13.54
N GLN A 48 11.15 -11.99 -13.21
CA GLN A 48 12.08 -12.97 -13.73
C GLN A 48 11.71 -14.40 -13.29
N LEU A 49 11.36 -14.60 -12.02
CA LEU A 49 10.93 -15.91 -11.52
C LEU A 49 9.65 -16.39 -12.21
N ILE A 50 8.73 -15.48 -12.54
CA ILE A 50 7.53 -15.81 -13.33
C ILE A 50 7.92 -16.28 -14.73
N LYS A 51 8.78 -15.52 -15.43
CA LYS A 51 9.26 -15.88 -16.79
C LYS A 51 9.99 -17.22 -16.82
N GLU A 52 10.73 -17.54 -15.76
CA GLU A 52 11.45 -18.80 -15.61
C GLU A 52 10.56 -19.97 -15.16
N GLY A 53 9.27 -19.75 -14.89
CA GLY A 53 8.37 -20.78 -14.37
C GLY A 53 8.69 -21.22 -12.94
N LYS A 54 9.46 -20.42 -12.20
CA LYS A 54 9.89 -20.68 -10.81
C LYS A 54 9.04 -19.97 -9.77
N ALA A 55 8.15 -19.08 -10.19
CA ALA A 55 7.21 -18.42 -9.30
C ALA A 55 6.02 -19.33 -8.99
N THR A 56 5.70 -19.47 -7.71
CA THR A 56 4.45 -20.09 -7.27
C THR A 56 3.39 -19.01 -7.14
N CYS A 57 2.35 -19.10 -7.95
CA CYS A 57 1.14 -18.31 -7.77
C CYS A 57 0.11 -19.15 -7.01
N ILE A 58 -0.51 -18.56 -6.00
CA ILE A 58 -1.63 -19.18 -5.27
C ILE A 58 -2.92 -18.48 -5.68
N ASP A 59 -4.03 -19.22 -5.60
CA ASP A 59 -5.35 -18.64 -5.82
C ASP A 59 -5.66 -17.57 -4.78
N TRP A 60 -6.31 -16.48 -5.20
CA TRP A 60 -6.63 -15.35 -4.32
C TRP A 60 -7.55 -15.74 -3.15
N GLU A 61 -8.49 -16.66 -3.37
CA GLU A 61 -9.38 -17.13 -2.32
C GLU A 61 -8.63 -17.89 -1.22
N ILE A 62 -7.48 -18.49 -1.56
CA ILE A 62 -6.56 -19.10 -0.59
C ILE A 62 -5.69 -18.03 0.08
N ALA A 63 -5.20 -17.05 -0.68
CA ALA A 63 -4.27 -16.03 -0.20
C ALA A 63 -4.88 -15.04 0.81
N LYS A 64 -6.17 -14.75 0.69
CA LYS A 64 -6.85 -13.71 1.50
C LYS A 64 -7.36 -14.20 2.85
N GLN A 65 -7.35 -15.51 3.11
CA GLN A 65 -7.70 -16.09 4.42
C GLN A 65 -6.62 -15.76 5.45
#